data_AF-A0A0G2GTV1-F1
#
_entry.id   AF-A0A0G2GTV1-F1
#
_cell.length_a   1.000
_cell.length_b   1.000
_cell.length_c   1.000
_cell.angle_alpha   90.00
_cell.angle_beta   90.00
_cell.angle_gamma   90.00
#
_symmetry.space_group_name_H-M   'P 1'
#
loop_
_entity.id
_entity.type
_entity.pdbx_description
1 polymer ?
#
loop_
_entity_poly.entity_id
_entity_poly.type
_entity_poly.pdbx_seq_one_letter_code
_entity_poly.pdbx_strand_id
1 'polypeptide(L)'
;MASAVAITILTGAASAVITAAVNQVAPTIANLGKWDEAREAFTQQTVKAMWDNKSSEYGAAVCYNMGYEVSNTDLMYEKTSVKLELQLLHTDYDCFYMNGPDNHFWTQGDGGYVNLAIYHDDSKCWFDDNTSDLYCP
;
A
#
# COMPACT_ATOMS: atom_id res chain seq x y z
N MET A 1 21.48 12.98 -16.23
CA MET A 1 21.22 11.86 -15.31
C MET A 1 19.83 11.35 -15.63
N ALA A 2 19.66 10.05 -15.89
CA ALA A 2 18.32 9.50 -16.07
C ALA A 2 17.57 9.61 -14.73
N SER A 3 16.38 10.20 -14.74
CA SER A 3 15.51 10.24 -13.57
C SER A 3 14.89 8.86 -13.41
N ALA A 4 15.45 8.05 -12.53
CA ALA A 4 14.96 6.70 -12.26
C ALA A 4 14.26 6.69 -10.90
N VAL A 5 13.11 6.03 -10.84
CA VAL A 5 12.44 5.72 -9.58
C VAL A 5 13.21 4.61 -8.88
N ALA A 6 13.51 4.81 -7.60
CA ALA A 6 14.08 3.80 -6.73
C ALA A 6 13.09 3.39 -5.64
N ILE A 7 13.12 2.11 -5.26
CA ILE A 7 12.28 1.56 -4.20
C ILE A 7 13.18 0.86 -3.18
N THR A 8 13.01 1.19 -1.90
CA THR A 8 13.76 0.60 -0.79
C THR A 8 12.81 0.09 0.27
N ILE A 9 12.96 -1.16 0.69
CA ILE A 9 12.21 -1.70 1.82
C ILE A 9 12.89 -1.29 3.12
N LEU A 10 12.15 -0.62 4.00
CA LEU A 10 12.68 -0.02 5.24
C LEU A 10 12.55 -0.94 6.46
N THR A 11 11.56 -1.84 6.47
CA THR A 11 11.33 -2.73 7.62
C THR A 11 12.37 -3.85 7.68
N GLY A 12 13.01 -4.01 8.84
CA GLY A 12 14.02 -5.07 9.06
C GLY A 12 13.48 -6.50 9.00
N ALA A 13 12.17 -6.69 9.18
CA ALA A 13 11.47 -7.96 9.03
C ALA A 13 10.31 -7.83 8.01
N ALA A 14 10.65 -7.42 6.79
CA ALA A 14 9.67 -7.27 5.72
C ALA A 14 8.99 -8.60 5.36
N SER A 15 7.71 -8.53 5.03
CA SER A 15 6.97 -9.68 4.52
C SER A 15 7.55 -10.15 3.19
N ALA A 16 7.75 -11.46 3.03
CA ALA A 16 8.15 -12.04 1.75
C ALA A 16 7.10 -11.77 0.65
N VAL A 17 5.80 -11.77 1.00
CA VAL A 17 4.71 -11.58 0.03
C VAL A 17 4.65 -10.12 -0.43
N ILE A 18 4.72 -9.16 0.49
CA ILE A 18 4.73 -7.73 0.12
C ILE A 18 6.03 -7.38 -0.61
N THR A 19 7.17 -7.92 -0.17
CA THR A 19 8.46 -7.75 -0.87
C THR A 19 8.39 -8.25 -2.32
N ALA A 20 7.79 -9.42 -2.56
CA ALA A 20 7.60 -9.94 -3.90
C ALA A 20 6.72 -9.03 -4.76
N ALA A 21 5.60 -8.53 -4.21
CA ALA A 21 4.71 -7.59 -4.89
C ALA A 21 5.42 -6.27 -5.25
N VAL A 22 6.20 -5.71 -4.33
CA VAL A 22 6.99 -4.49 -4.57
C VAL A 22 8.04 -4.72 -5.67
N ASN A 23 8.76 -5.84 -5.62
CA ASN A 23 9.76 -6.19 -6.63
C ASN A 23 9.15 -6.45 -8.01
N GLN A 24 7.91 -6.92 -8.08
CA GLN A 24 7.16 -7.08 -9.33
C GLN A 24 6.84 -5.71 -9.97
N VAL A 25 6.60 -4.68 -9.16
CA VAL A 25 6.24 -3.32 -9.62
C VAL A 25 7.46 -2.47 -9.93
N ALA A 26 8.61 -2.69 -9.28
CA ALA A 26 9.81 -1.88 -9.48
C ALA A 26 10.19 -1.64 -10.96
N PRO A 27 10.18 -2.66 -11.87
CA PRO A 27 10.50 -2.45 -13.27
C PRO A 27 9.47 -1.61 -14.04
N THR A 28 8.19 -1.64 -13.66
CA THR A 28 7.12 -0.93 -14.38
C THR A 28 7.16 0.56 -14.12
N ILE A 29 7.65 0.98 -12.94
CA ILE A 29 7.72 2.39 -12.55
C ILE A 29 9.11 3.00 -12.68
N ALA A 30 10.16 2.20 -12.87
CA ALA A 30 11.56 2.66 -12.88
C ALA A 30 11.84 3.83 -13.85
N ASN A 31 11.13 3.89 -14.99
CA ASN A 31 11.34 4.92 -16.02
C ASN A 31 10.37 6.11 -15.92
N LEU A 32 9.51 6.16 -14.89
CA LEU A 32 8.59 7.26 -14.69
C LEU A 32 9.35 8.48 -14.18
N GLY A 33 9.40 9.51 -15.01
CA GLY A 33 10.15 10.74 -14.73
C GLY A 33 9.36 11.81 -13.96
N LYS A 34 8.06 11.61 -13.76
CA LYS A 34 7.17 12.54 -13.04
C LYS A 34 6.82 11.94 -11.68
N TRP A 35 6.92 12.76 -10.64
CA TRP A 35 6.77 12.31 -9.26
C TRP A 35 5.39 11.76 -8.94
N ASP A 36 4.32 12.50 -9.26
CA ASP A 36 2.96 12.07 -8.95
C ASP A 36 2.57 10.82 -9.77
N GLU A 37 3.00 10.75 -11.03
CA GLU A 37 2.81 9.57 -11.89
C GLU A 37 3.51 8.33 -11.30
N ALA A 38 4.75 8.48 -10.80
CA ALA A 38 5.47 7.41 -10.14
C ALA A 38 4.77 6.93 -8.87
N ARG A 39 4.21 7.86 -8.08
CA ARG A 39 3.48 7.56 -6.85
C ARG A 39 2.16 6.85 -7.09
N GLU A 40 1.34 7.37 -8.01
CA GLU A 40 0.07 6.73 -8.40
C GLU A 40 0.31 5.34 -8.99
N ALA A 41 1.33 5.20 -9.83
CA ALA A 41 1.69 3.92 -10.41
C ALA A 41 2.19 2.95 -9.35
N PHE A 42 3.00 3.41 -8.39
CA PHE A 42 3.49 2.62 -7.28
C PHE A 42 2.33 2.09 -6.42
N THR A 43 1.50 2.96 -5.86
CA THR A 43 0.41 2.56 -4.94
C THR A 43 -0.56 1.57 -5.61
N GLN A 44 -1.09 1.92 -6.79
CA GLN A 44 -2.10 1.11 -7.48
C GLN A 44 -1.54 -0.26 -7.87
N GLN A 45 -0.33 -0.29 -8.45
CA GLN A 45 0.25 -1.56 -8.90
C GLN A 45 0.73 -2.41 -7.72
N THR A 46 1.29 -1.81 -6.67
CA THR A 46 1.75 -2.56 -5.50
C THR A 46 0.58 -3.21 -4.78
N VAL A 47 -0.51 -2.48 -4.53
CA VAL A 47 -1.69 -3.05 -3.86
C VAL A 47 -2.36 -4.11 -4.74
N LYS A 48 -2.42 -3.89 -6.06
CA LYS A 48 -2.87 -4.93 -6.99
C LYS A 48 -1.99 -6.18 -6.94
N ALA A 49 -0.67 -6.04 -7.00
CA ALA A 49 0.26 -7.15 -6.95
C ALA A 49 0.21 -7.88 -5.59
N MET A 50 0.01 -7.15 -4.49
CA MET A 50 -0.26 -7.75 -3.17
C MET A 50 -1.54 -8.60 -3.22
N TRP A 51 -2.63 -8.02 -3.73
CA TRP A 51 -3.92 -8.71 -3.82
C TRP A 51 -3.88 -9.98 -4.68
N ASP A 52 -3.18 -9.93 -5.81
CA ASP A 52 -3.04 -11.04 -6.76
C ASP A 52 -2.15 -12.16 -6.18
N ASN A 53 -1.15 -11.83 -5.35
CA ASN A 53 -0.17 -12.78 -4.80
C ASN A 53 -0.47 -13.25 -3.37
N LYS A 54 -1.60 -12.84 -2.76
CA LYS A 54 -1.92 -13.22 -1.38
C LYS A 54 -2.07 -14.74 -1.24
N SER A 55 -1.41 -15.32 -0.24
CA SER A 55 -1.47 -16.75 0.07
C SER A 55 -2.58 -17.13 1.05
N SER A 56 -3.25 -16.12 1.62
CA SER A 56 -4.29 -16.28 2.63
C SER A 56 -5.52 -15.44 2.27
N GLU A 57 -6.61 -15.70 2.97
CA GLU A 57 -7.90 -15.07 2.77
C GLU A 57 -8.01 -13.67 3.40
N TYR A 58 -7.01 -12.81 3.18
CA TYR A 58 -7.08 -11.42 3.62
C TYR A 58 -8.28 -10.69 2.99
N GLY A 59 -8.97 -9.90 3.81
CA GLY A 59 -10.14 -9.11 3.42
C GLY A 59 -9.74 -7.87 2.64
N ALA A 60 -8.57 -7.29 2.92
CA ALA A 60 -8.04 -6.16 2.17
C ALA A 60 -6.51 -6.14 2.09
N ALA A 61 -6.01 -5.49 1.05
CA ALA A 61 -4.63 -5.05 0.87
C ALA A 61 -4.62 -3.51 0.79
N VAL A 62 -3.71 -2.87 1.52
CA VAL A 62 -3.62 -1.42 1.64
C VAL A 62 -2.17 -1.00 1.46
N CYS A 63 -1.93 0.10 0.73
CA CYS A 63 -0.68 0.85 0.78
C CYS A 63 -0.99 2.34 0.96
N TYR A 64 -0.37 2.96 1.96
CA TYR A 64 -0.64 4.35 2.32
C TYR A 64 0.60 5.09 2.82
N ASN A 65 0.78 6.38 2.46
CA ASN A 65 1.96 7.17 2.86
C ASN A 65 1.70 8.30 3.88
N MET A 66 0.49 8.41 4.44
CA MET A 66 0.18 9.41 5.46
C MET A 66 -0.16 8.75 6.80
N GLY A 67 -0.57 9.55 7.78
CA GLY A 67 -0.97 9.05 9.09
C GLY A 67 -2.27 8.25 9.01
N TYR A 68 -2.38 7.18 9.78
CA TYR A 68 -3.60 6.37 9.87
C TYR A 68 -3.73 5.75 11.25
N GLU A 69 -4.93 5.32 11.58
CA GLU A 69 -5.25 4.55 12.77
C GLU A 69 -5.87 3.21 12.38
N VAL A 70 -5.51 2.14 13.09
CA VAL A 70 -6.14 0.82 12.93
C VAL A 70 -6.69 0.41 14.29
N SER A 71 -7.98 0.06 14.37
CA SER A 71 -8.61 -0.29 15.65
C SER A 71 -8.06 -1.58 16.25
N ASN A 72 -7.69 -2.55 15.42
CA ASN A 72 -7.12 -3.82 15.84
C ASN A 72 -5.88 -4.20 15.02
N THR A 73 -4.70 -3.88 15.55
CA THR A 73 -3.42 -4.16 14.89
C THR A 73 -3.08 -5.65 14.84
N ASP A 74 -3.71 -6.50 15.65
CA ASP A 74 -3.52 -7.97 15.59
C ASP A 74 -4.17 -8.58 14.34
N LEU A 75 -5.09 -7.83 13.72
CA LEU A 75 -5.75 -8.16 12.45
C LEU A 75 -5.13 -7.39 11.26
N MET A 76 -3.97 -6.78 11.47
CA MET A 76 -3.13 -6.17 10.45
C MET A 76 -1.91 -7.06 10.21
N TYR A 77 -1.72 -7.50 8.97
CA TYR A 77 -0.73 -8.53 8.64
C TYR A 77 0.34 -8.01 7.70
N GLU A 78 1.51 -8.64 7.83
CA GLU A 78 2.62 -8.51 6.86
C GLU A 78 3.13 -7.07 6.68
N LYS A 79 2.83 -6.15 7.61
CA LYS A 79 3.15 -4.73 7.49
C LYS A 79 4.60 -4.51 7.09
N THR A 80 4.78 -3.82 5.95
CA THR A 80 6.06 -3.56 5.33
C THR A 80 6.11 -2.10 4.91
N SER A 81 7.09 -1.35 5.41
CA SER A 81 7.31 0.04 5.03
C SER A 81 8.27 0.11 3.83
N VAL A 82 7.90 0.90 2.84
CA VAL A 82 8.57 0.99 1.53
C VAL A 82 8.81 2.44 1.18
N LYS A 83 10.08 2.81 1.00
CA LYS A 83 10.49 4.12 0.52
C LYS A 83 10.49 4.16 -0.99
N LEU A 84 9.78 5.12 -1.56
CA LEU A 84 9.81 5.47 -2.98
C LEU A 84 10.64 6.74 -3.16
N GLU A 85 11.56 6.76 -4.12
CA GLU A 85 12.47 7.88 -4.36
C GLU A 85 12.54 8.25 -5.85
N LEU A 86 12.57 9.54 -6.15
CA LEU A 86 12.85 10.09 -7.47
C LEU A 86 13.72 11.34 -7.32
N GLN A 87 15.00 11.22 -7.67
CA GLN A 87 16.00 12.27 -7.43
C GLN A 87 16.07 12.69 -5.94
N LEU A 88 15.65 13.92 -5.60
CA LEU A 88 15.61 14.43 -4.22
C LEU A 88 14.25 14.21 -3.55
N LEU A 89 13.23 13.82 -4.32
CA LEU A 89 11.88 13.58 -3.82
C LEU A 89 11.81 12.15 -3.26
N HIS A 90 11.16 12.00 -2.12
CA HIS A 90 10.92 10.70 -1.53
C HIS A 90 9.65 10.71 -0.68
N THR A 91 9.08 9.53 -0.48
CA THR A 91 8.00 9.29 0.46
C THR A 91 8.04 7.84 0.93
N ASP A 92 7.56 7.59 2.14
CA ASP A 92 7.47 6.24 2.71
C ASP A 92 6.01 5.79 2.67
N TYR A 93 5.76 4.58 2.20
CA TYR A 93 4.46 3.92 2.21
C TYR A 93 4.46 2.76 3.19
N ASP A 94 3.42 2.66 4.01
CA ASP A 94 3.11 1.45 4.75
C ASP A 94 2.17 0.59 3.91
N CYS A 95 2.61 -0.61 3.56
CA CYS A 95 1.82 -1.61 2.87
C CYS A 95 1.52 -2.78 3.81
N PHE A 96 0.26 -3.21 3.88
CA PHE A 96 -0.18 -4.28 4.78
C PHE A 96 -1.48 -4.93 4.28
N TYR A 97 -1.84 -6.06 4.89
CA TYR A 97 -3.17 -6.65 4.73
C TYR A 97 -4.02 -6.45 5.97
N MET A 98 -5.34 -6.50 5.81
CA MET A 98 -6.31 -6.33 6.90
C MET A 98 -7.43 -7.38 6.83
N ASN A 99 -7.94 -7.78 8.00
CA ASN A 99 -9.11 -8.65 8.18
C ASN A 99 -10.05 -8.12 9.28
N GLY A 100 -11.29 -8.64 9.28
CA GLY A 100 -12.20 -8.57 10.43
C GLY A 100 -11.91 -9.64 11.49
N PRO A 101 -12.77 -9.84 12.50
CA PRO A 101 -14.21 -9.53 12.51
C PRO A 101 -14.62 -8.17 13.13
N ASP A 102 -13.68 -7.28 13.43
CA ASP A 102 -14.00 -5.90 13.85
C ASP A 102 -12.75 -5.04 13.73
N ASN A 103 -12.39 -4.69 12.50
CA ASN A 103 -11.18 -3.91 12.25
C ASN A 103 -11.47 -2.71 11.35
N HIS A 104 -11.14 -1.54 11.87
CA HIS A 104 -11.26 -0.27 11.18
C HIS A 104 -9.88 0.26 10.83
N PHE A 105 -9.74 0.76 9.62
CA PHE A 105 -8.63 1.57 9.17
C PHE A 105 -9.15 2.97 8.84
N TRP A 106 -8.66 3.96 9.59
CA TRP A 106 -9.00 5.36 9.41
C TRP A 106 -7.83 6.13 8.84
N THR A 107 -8.05 6.82 7.73
CA THR A 107 -7.03 7.63 7.08
C THR A 107 -6.95 9.03 7.69
N GLN A 108 -5.75 9.61 7.74
CA GLN A 108 -5.53 11.00 8.12
C GLN A 108 -4.91 11.75 6.93
N GLY A 109 -5.77 12.26 6.06
CA GLY A 109 -5.35 13.04 4.88
C GLY A 109 -6.21 12.73 3.66
N ASP A 110 -5.67 13.00 2.48
CA ASP A 110 -6.38 12.80 1.22
C ASP A 110 -6.17 11.36 0.70
N GLY A 111 -7.26 10.62 0.44
CA GLY A 111 -7.23 9.25 -0.09
C GLY A 111 -6.99 9.10 -1.60
N GLY A 112 -6.47 10.13 -2.27
CA GLY A 112 -6.14 10.05 -3.69
C GLY A 112 -5.06 8.99 -3.98
N TYR A 113 -5.03 8.45 -5.20
CA TYR A 113 -4.12 7.36 -5.57
C TYR A 113 -2.63 7.67 -5.37
N VAL A 114 -2.25 8.94 -5.40
CA VAL A 114 -0.89 9.38 -5.06
C VAL A 114 -0.49 8.93 -3.64
N ASN A 115 -1.45 8.84 -2.72
CA ASN A 115 -1.25 8.55 -1.31
C ASN A 115 -1.74 7.15 -0.93
N LEU A 116 -2.94 6.77 -1.37
CA LEU A 116 -3.67 5.58 -0.92
C LEU A 116 -4.08 4.72 -2.10
N ALA A 117 -3.87 3.41 -1.98
CA ALA A 117 -4.61 2.43 -2.77
C ALA A 117 -5.10 1.31 -1.86
N ILE A 118 -6.31 0.82 -2.14
CA ILE A 118 -6.92 -0.30 -1.44
C ILE A 118 -7.49 -1.26 -2.48
N TYR A 119 -7.23 -2.55 -2.29
CA TYR A 119 -8.00 -3.63 -2.89
C TYR A 119 -8.64 -4.41 -1.75
N HIS A 120 -9.93 -4.71 -1.85
CA HIS A 120 -10.62 -5.50 -0.84
C HIS A 120 -11.62 -6.48 -1.47
N ASP A 121 -12.01 -7.46 -0.66
CA ASP A 121 -13.13 -8.35 -0.94
C ASP A 121 -14.40 -7.69 -0.41
N ASP A 122 -15.33 -7.32 -1.29
CA ASP A 122 -16.60 -6.66 -0.95
C ASP A 122 -17.48 -7.50 0.01
N SER A 123 -17.24 -8.80 0.11
CA SER A 123 -17.94 -9.68 1.07
C SER A 123 -17.32 -9.67 2.47
N LYS A 124 -16.12 -9.11 2.64
CA LYS A 124 -15.33 -9.14 3.88
C LYS A 124 -14.98 -7.77 4.42
N CYS A 125 -14.86 -6.76 3.56
CA CYS A 125 -14.56 -5.40 3.95
C CYS A 125 -15.32 -4.41 3.08
N TRP A 126 -15.54 -3.21 3.63
CA TRP A 126 -16.25 -2.11 3.01
C TRP A 126 -15.38 -0.85 3.06
N PHE A 127 -15.15 -0.25 1.89
CA PHE A 127 -14.47 1.03 1.74
C PHE A 127 -15.48 2.18 1.64
N ASP A 128 -15.26 3.25 2.42
CA ASP A 128 -16.01 4.50 2.31
C ASP A 128 -15.20 5.49 1.48
N ASP A 129 -15.58 5.67 0.21
CA ASP A 129 -14.93 6.62 -0.71
C ASP A 129 -14.96 8.07 -0.20
N ASN A 130 -15.89 8.45 0.69
CA ASN A 130 -16.01 9.83 1.16
C ASN A 130 -14.94 10.19 2.20
N THR A 131 -14.60 9.25 3.07
CA THR A 131 -13.57 9.44 4.11
C THR A 131 -12.29 8.69 3.79
N SER A 132 -12.29 7.86 2.75
CA SER A 132 -11.20 6.96 2.38
C SER A 132 -10.85 5.95 3.48
N ASP A 133 -11.84 5.56 4.28
CA ASP A 133 -11.69 4.61 5.37
C ASP A 133 -12.11 3.20 4.95
N LEU A 134 -11.57 2.20 5.64
CA LEU A 134 -11.87 0.80 5.38
C LEU A 134 -12.35 0.11 6.67
N TYR A 135 -13.45 -0.63 6.57
CA TYR A 135 -13.96 -1.44 7.67
C TYR A 135 -14.07 -2.90 7.26
N CYS A 136 -13.53 -3.81 8.07
CA CYS A 136 -13.70 -5.25 7.92
C CYS A 136 -14.50 -5.79 9.13
N PRO A 137 -15.80 -6.08 8.97
CA PRO A 137 -16.65 -6.69 10.01
C PRO A 137 -16.37 -8.19 10.22
#